data_AF-A0A965YGF2-F1
#
_entry.id   AF-A0A965YGF2-F1
#
_cell.length_a   1.000
_cell.length_b   1.000
_cell.length_c   1.000
_cell.angle_alpha   90.00
_cell.angle_beta   90.00
_cell.angle_gamma   90.00
#
_symmetry.space_group_name_H-M   'P 1'
#
loop_
_entity.id
_entity.type
_entity.pdbx_description
1 polymer ?
#
loop_
_entity_poly.entity_id
_entity_poly.type
_entity_poly.pdbx_seq_one_letter_code
_entity_poly.pdbx_strand_id
1 'polypeptide(L)' 'MKLTINKPLFLKSWAIAEKVVNLKSPLDAIAGILVDAEDGIAKLIATDLKTGVNLIPEGVTVESPGSEVFPINTIG' A
#
# COMPACT_ATOMS: atom_id res chain seq x y z
N MET A 1 -12.12 3.99 -4.98
CA MET A 1 -11.66 3.48 -3.67
C MET A 1 -11.88 4.53 -2.60
N LYS A 2 -12.40 4.11 -1.44
CA LYS A 2 -12.53 4.95 -0.23
C LYS A 2 -12.28 4.07 1.00
N LEU A 3 -11.34 4.48 1.83
CA LEU A 3 -10.91 3.75 3.03
C LEU A 3 -11.02 4.67 4.24
N THR A 4 -11.51 4.12 5.35
CA THR A 4 -11.38 4.72 6.68
C THR A 4 -10.30 3.98 7.43
N ILE A 5 -9.29 4.70 7.95
CA ILE A 5 -8.11 4.09 8.56
C ILE A 5 -7.86 4.58 9.98
N ASN A 6 -7.47 3.67 10.86
CA ASN A 6 -6.79 3.98 12.10
C ASN A 6 -5.31 4.23 11.78
N LYS A 7 -4.90 5.51 11.73
CA LYS A 7 -3.57 5.93 11.28
C LYS A 7 -2.42 5.19 11.99
N PRO A 8 -2.35 5.10 13.34
CA PRO A 8 -1.29 4.36 14.01
C PRO A 8 -1.16 2.87 13.63
N LEU A 9 -2.29 2.18 13.42
CA LEU A 9 -2.27 0.76 13.04
C LEU A 9 -1.89 0.58 11.57
N PHE A 10 -2.47 1.40 10.70
CA PHE A 10 -2.20 1.37 9.27
C PHE A 10 -0.72 1.62 8.96
N LEU A 11 -0.11 2.60 9.63
CA LEU A 11 1.28 3.00 9.39
C LEU A 11 2.30 1.88 9.68
N LYS A 12 1.96 0.90 10.53
CA LYS A 12 2.85 -0.24 10.79
C LYS A 12 3.08 -1.06 9.52
N SER A 13 2.00 -1.42 8.82
CA SER A 13 2.08 -2.18 7.57
C SER A 13 2.60 -1.33 6.43
N TRP A 14 2.25 -0.05 6.40
CA TRP A 14 2.77 0.91 5.43
C TRP A 14 4.30 0.98 5.48
N ALA A 15 4.89 1.19 6.65
CA ALA A 15 6.34 1.29 6.84
C ALA A 15 7.10 -0.02 6.47
N ILE A 16 6.42 -1.17 6.47
CA ILE A 16 7.00 -2.43 5.97
C ILE A 16 7.01 -2.42 4.44
N ALA A 17 5.89 -2.04 3.81
CA ALA A 17 5.77 -1.97 2.36
C ALA A 17 6.74 -0.95 1.75
N GLU A 18 6.95 0.21 2.38
CA GLU A 18 7.87 1.25 1.92
C GLU A 18 9.32 0.74 1.73
N LYS A 19 9.77 -0.19 2.58
CA LYS A 19 11.15 -0.72 2.53
C LYS A 19 11.43 -1.56 1.28
N VAL A 20 10.39 -2.02 0.59
CA VAL A 20 10.47 -2.95 -0.55
C VAL A 20 10.37 -2.19 -1.88
N VAL A 21 9.91 -0.94 -1.87
CA VAL A 21 9.74 -0.12 -3.07
C VAL A 21 11.09 0.32 -3.64
N ASN A 22 11.23 0.29 -4.96
CA ASN A 22 12.41 0.84 -5.63
C ASN A 22 12.16 2.26 -6.12
N LEU A 23 12.47 3.25 -5.27
CA LEU A 23 12.35 4.68 -5.57
C LEU A 23 13.17 5.16 -6.78
N LYS A 24 14.20 4.41 -7.20
CA LYS A 24 15.06 4.76 -8.34
C LYS A 24 14.62 4.07 -9.64
N SER A 25 13.54 3.31 -9.60
CA SER A 25 13.00 2.64 -10.77
C SER A 25 12.55 3.68 -11.81
N PRO A 26 12.88 3.49 -13.10
CA PRO A 26 12.27 4.27 -14.18
C PRO A 26 10.82 3.85 -14.45
N LEU A 27 10.31 2.82 -13.75
CA LEU A 27 8.96 2.30 -13.86
C LEU A 27 8.15 2.77 -12.64
N ASP A 28 7.25 3.74 -12.86
CA ASP A 28 6.47 4.38 -11.78
C ASP A 28 5.61 3.40 -10.99
N ALA A 29 5.13 2.33 -11.64
CA ALA A 29 4.28 1.31 -11.03
C ALA A 29 4.94 0.54 -9.86
N ILE A 30 6.27 0.54 -9.76
CA ILE A 30 7.03 -0.10 -8.67
C ILE A 30 7.79 0.91 -7.79
N ALA A 31 7.54 2.20 -8.01
CA ALA A 31 8.03 3.30 -7.18
C ALA A 31 7.01 3.72 -6.09
N GLY A 32 5.93 2.96 -5.93
CA GLY A 32 4.88 3.17 -4.93
C GLY A 32 4.35 1.86 -4.34
N ILE A 33 3.32 1.98 -3.52
CA ILE A 33 2.60 0.86 -2.90
C ILE A 33 1.23 0.77 -3.55
N LEU A 34 0.91 -0.39 -4.12
CA LEU A 34 -0.44 -0.69 -4.57
C LEU A 34 -1.32 -0.92 -3.34
N VAL A 35 -2.36 -0.10 -3.20
CA VAL A 35 -3.45 -0.30 -2.25
C VAL A 35 -4.60 -0.91 -3.02
N ASP A 36 -4.89 -2.17 -2.72
CA ASP A 36 -5.93 -2.94 -3.39
C ASP A 36 -7.05 -3.26 -2.40
N ALA A 37 -8.22 -2.67 -2.63
CA ALA A 37 -9.38 -2.80 -1.76
C ALA A 37 -10.52 -3.55 -2.48
N GLU A 38 -10.61 -4.85 -2.21
CA GLU A 38 -11.61 -5.75 -2.78
C GLU A 38 -12.17 -6.68 -1.69
N ASP A 39 -13.42 -7.14 -1.86
CA ASP A 39 -14.08 -8.06 -0.92
C ASP A 39 -14.08 -7.61 0.55
N GLY A 40 -14.10 -6.29 0.79
CA GLY A 40 -14.06 -5.70 2.12
C GLY A 40 -12.69 -5.73 2.80
N ILE A 41 -11.64 -6.16 2.09
CA ILE A 41 -10.27 -6.27 2.58
C ILE A 41 -9.38 -5.30 1.80
N ALA A 42 -8.58 -4.52 2.51
CA ALA A 42 -7.49 -3.76 1.89
C ALA A 42 -6.19 -4.58 1.94
N LYS A 43 -5.41 -4.55 0.86
CA LYS A 43 -4.06 -5.13 0.77
C LYS A 43 -3.08 -4.04 0.39
N LEU A 44 -1.87 -4.11 0.96
CA LEU A 44 -0.72 -3.31 0.58
C LEU A 44 0.27 -4.21 -0.16
N ILE A 45 0.51 -3.90 -1.43
CA ILE A 45 1.40 -4.67 -2.29
C ILE A 45 2.54 -3.76 -2.74
N ALA A 46 3.79 -4.20 -2.51
CA ALA A 46 4.99 -3.46 -2.89
C ALA A 46 6.05 -4.42 -3.42
N THR A 47 6.84 -3.97 -4.40
CA THR A 47 7.91 -4.77 -5.01
C THR A 47 9.02 -3.91 -5.63
N ASP A 48 10.23 -4.46 -5.66
CA ASP A 48 11.36 -3.97 -6.48
C ASP A 48 11.71 -4.91 -7.65
N LEU A 49 10.79 -5.81 -8.02
CA LEU A 49 10.96 -6.92 -8.98
C LEU A 49 11.94 -8.04 -8.55
N LYS A 50 12.56 -7.93 -7.37
CA LYS A 50 13.39 -9.00 -6.77
C LYS A 50 12.72 -9.58 -5.53
N THR A 51 12.11 -8.72 -4.75
CA THR A 51 11.38 -8.98 -3.53
C THR A 51 9.99 -8.38 -3.65
N GLY A 52 8.99 -9.06 -3.11
CA GLY A 52 7.61 -8.58 -3.06
C GLY A 52 7.01 -8.84 -1.70
N VAL A 53 6.16 -7.93 -1.24
CA VAL A 53 5.35 -8.10 -0.02
C VAL A 53 3.89 -7.89 -0.34
N ASN A 54 3.04 -8.66 0.35
CA ASN A 54 1.59 -8.55 0.31
C ASN A 54 1.09 -8.56 1.77
N LEU A 55 0.61 -7.41 2.24
CA LEU A 55 0.27 -7.18 3.65
C LEU A 55 -1.21 -6.86 3.77
N ILE A 56 -1.86 -7.36 4.82
CA ILE A 56 -3.19 -6.92 5.23
C ILE A 56 -3.00 -5.94 6.39
N PRO A 57 -3.22 -4.62 6.20
CA PRO A 57 -3.06 -3.63 7.25
C PRO A 57 -4.19 -3.73 8.29
N GLU A 58 -3.84 -3.53 9.56
CA GLU A 58 -4.82 -3.45 10.64
C GLU A 58 -5.52 -2.09 10.67
N GLY A 59 -6.73 -2.06 11.23
CA GLY A 59 -7.48 -0.83 11.44
C GLY A 59 -7.97 -0.15 10.16
N VAL A 60 -8.18 -0.92 9.09
CA VAL A 60 -8.74 -0.42 7.82
C VAL A 60 -10.18 -0.89 7.66
N THR A 61 -11.06 0.02 7.25
CA THR A 61 -12.42 -0.26 6.81
C THR A 61 -12.56 0.19 5.36
N VAL A 62 -12.96 -0.74 4.49
CA VAL A 62 -13.23 -0.45 3.07
C VAL A 62 -14.65 0.09 2.92
N GLU A 63 -14.78 1.36 2.53
CA GLU A 63 -16.08 1.99 2.28
C GLU A 63 -16.51 1.88 0.82
N SER A 64 -15.55 1.91 -0.12
CA SER A 64 -15.80 1.58 -1.53
C SER A 64 -14.57 0.89 -2.13
N PRO A 65 -14.76 -0.15 -2.95
CA PRO A 65 -13.67 -0.89 -3.55
C PRO A 65 -12.88 -0.04 -4.55
N GLY A 66 -11.72 -0.57 -4.93
CA GLY A 66 -10.86 -0.03 -5.97
C GLY A 66 -9.40 -0.27 -5.66
N SER A 67 -8.55 0.04 -6.63
CA SER A 67 -7.13 -0.28 -6.60
C SER A 67 -6.34 0.90 -7.16
N GLU A 68 -5.31 1.34 -6.43
CA GLU A 68 -4.49 2.48 -6.85
C GLU A 68 -3.07 2.39 -6.27
N VAL A 69 -2.08 2.86 -7.03
CA VAL A 69 -0.68 2.94 -6.59
C VAL A 69 -0.43 4.30 -5.95
N PHE A 70 -0.02 4.29 -4.69
CA PHE A 70 0.31 5.50 -3.94
C PHE A 70 1.83 5.68 -3.86
N PRO A 71 2.36 6.88 -4.20
CA PRO A 71 3.76 7.18 -3.99
C PRO A 71 4.08 7.24 -2.50
N ILE A 72 5.20 6.67 -2.07
CA ILE A 72 5.55 6.55 -0.65
C ILE A 72 5.85 7.89 0.05
N ASN A 73 6.10 8.97 -0.71
CA ASN A 73 6.33 10.31 -0.15
C ASN A 73 5.04 11.09 0.16
N THR A 74 3.87 10.48 -0.08
CA THR A 74 2.58 11.20 -0.03
C THR A 74 1.83 10.98 1.29
N ILE A 75 2.17 9.94 2.05
CA ILE A 75 1.46 9.56 3.27
C ILE A 75 2.40 9.72 4.47
N GLY A 76 2.23 10.82 5.21
CA GLY A 76 2.96 11.17 6.44
C GLY A 76 2.06 11.85 7.47
#